data_AF-A0A8T4A4R9-F1
#
_entry.id   AF-A0A8T4A4R9-F1
#
_cell.length_a   1.000
_cell.length_b   1.000
_cell.length_c   1.000
_cell.angle_alpha   90.00
_cell.angle_beta   90.00
_cell.angle_gamma   90.00
#
_symmetry.space_group_name_H-M   'P 1'
#
loop_
_entity.id
_entity.type
_entity.pdbx_description
1 polymer ?
#
loop_
_entity_poly.entity_id
_entity_poly.type
_entity_poly.pdbx_seq_one_letter_code
_entity_poly.pdbx_strand_id
1 'polypeptide(L)'
;MDHDACEGVIEKWLVEKGYACFNNASIGGKFPDIVALKDGKLIAVEVKNNALEIPVALGQCLFYLVEANEAYIAIPYQEHALISDGTLEVLKSNSIGLLGCSKSDVKIILKGDFKRKNNSAFIDSLRNRTQKNRTKIKNSQEFMKKIKRALLKQPMTVEEISRCFNINRATASKYLAVMEMGGLIKCRMIGNAKLFSVVKK
;
A
#
# COMPACT_ATOMS: atom_id res chain seq x y z
N MET A 1 -10.96 -13.64 -9.62
CA MET A 1 -10.30 -12.96 -8.48
C MET A 1 -10.54 -11.49 -8.70
N ASP A 2 -10.95 -10.75 -7.67
CA ASP A 2 -11.10 -9.30 -7.81
C ASP A 2 -9.73 -8.60 -7.81
N HIS A 3 -9.72 -7.36 -8.29
CA HIS A 3 -8.52 -6.53 -8.44
C HIS A 3 -7.77 -6.37 -7.11
N ASP A 4 -8.50 -6.02 -6.06
CA ASP A 4 -7.96 -5.72 -4.73
C ASP A 4 -7.29 -6.95 -4.09
N ALA A 5 -7.86 -8.15 -4.28
CA ALA A 5 -7.21 -9.38 -3.81
C ALA A 5 -5.90 -9.65 -4.56
N CYS A 6 -5.86 -9.42 -5.87
CA CYS A 6 -4.65 -9.58 -6.68
C CYS A 6 -3.54 -8.62 -6.21
N GLU A 7 -3.88 -7.34 -6.02
CA GLU A 7 -2.99 -6.31 -5.50
C GLU A 7 -2.42 -6.71 -4.14
N GLY A 8 -3.27 -7.13 -3.20
CA GLY A 8 -2.86 -7.55 -1.86
C GLY A 8 -1.91 -8.76 -1.86
N VAL A 9 -2.12 -9.74 -2.76
CA VAL A 9 -1.20 -10.89 -2.89
C VAL A 9 0.16 -10.46 -3.42
N ILE A 10 0.20 -9.56 -4.40
CA ILE A 10 1.46 -9.05 -4.98
C ILE A 10 2.22 -8.21 -3.96
N GLU A 11 1.54 -7.33 -3.23
CA GLU A 11 2.15 -6.50 -2.20
C GLU A 11 2.81 -7.38 -1.13
N LYS A 12 2.09 -8.41 -0.65
CA LYS A 12 2.61 -9.38 0.31
C LYS A 12 3.85 -10.10 -0.23
N TRP A 13 3.81 -10.60 -1.47
CA TRP A 13 4.93 -11.30 -2.10
C TRP A 13 6.17 -10.40 -2.26
N LEU A 14 5.98 -9.13 -2.63
CA LEU A 14 7.07 -8.15 -2.72
C LEU A 14 7.69 -7.87 -1.34
N VAL A 15 6.86 -7.71 -0.31
CA VAL A 15 7.32 -7.51 1.08
C VAL A 15 8.10 -8.72 1.59
N GLU A 16 7.64 -9.94 1.34
CA GLU A 16 8.36 -11.18 1.68
C GLU A 16 9.73 -11.26 0.98
N LYS A 17 9.85 -10.67 -0.21
CA LYS A 17 11.13 -10.51 -0.92
C LYS A 17 11.97 -9.34 -0.45
N GLY A 18 11.55 -8.61 0.57
CA GLY A 18 12.27 -7.50 1.19
C GLY A 18 12.11 -6.16 0.48
N TYR A 19 11.09 -6.00 -0.37
CA TYR A 19 10.76 -4.69 -0.94
C TYR A 19 9.95 -3.85 0.06
N ALA A 20 10.15 -2.54 0.02
CA ALA A 20 9.21 -1.59 0.60
C ALA A 20 8.18 -1.19 -0.44
N CYS A 21 6.90 -1.47 -0.19
CA CYS A 21 5.80 -1.11 -1.08
C CYS A 21 5.23 0.29 -0.75
N PHE A 22 4.75 0.98 -1.77
CA PHE A 22 4.22 2.34 -1.72
C PHE A 22 2.96 2.43 -2.57
N ASN A 23 1.81 2.49 -1.91
CA ASN A 23 0.55 2.65 -2.61
C ASN A 23 0.36 4.15 -2.91
N ASN A 24 -0.15 4.50 -4.10
CA ASN A 24 -0.33 5.89 -4.58
C ASN A 24 0.97 6.69 -4.83
N ALA A 25 2.10 6.03 -5.14
CA ALA A 25 3.28 6.72 -5.62
C ALA A 25 3.17 6.98 -7.13
N SER A 26 3.48 8.19 -7.59
CA SER A 26 3.51 8.49 -9.01
C SER A 26 4.88 8.14 -9.60
N ILE A 27 4.90 7.48 -10.75
CA ILE A 27 6.09 7.17 -11.55
C ILE A 27 5.81 7.65 -12.98
N GLY A 28 6.69 8.49 -13.53
CA GLY A 28 6.56 9.00 -14.89
C GLY A 28 5.25 9.78 -15.14
N GLY A 29 4.73 10.45 -14.10
CA GLY A 29 3.46 11.19 -14.15
C GLY A 29 2.20 10.33 -14.14
N LYS A 30 2.33 9.01 -13.91
CA LYS A 30 1.23 8.06 -13.79
C LYS A 30 1.24 7.42 -12.40
N PHE A 31 0.20 6.68 -12.04
CA PHE A 31 0.06 6.03 -10.74
C PHE A 31 -0.09 4.52 -10.96
N PRO A 32 1.01 3.75 -10.88
CA PRO A 32 0.92 2.30 -10.82
C PRO A 32 0.11 1.88 -9.59
N ASP A 33 -0.55 0.73 -9.69
CA ASP A 33 -1.27 0.14 -8.55
C ASP A 33 -0.28 -0.14 -7.40
N ILE A 34 0.89 -0.70 -7.72
CA ILE A 34 1.96 -0.96 -6.73
C ILE A 34 3.29 -0.37 -7.19
N VAL A 35 3.94 0.35 -6.28
CA VAL A 35 5.33 0.76 -6.42
C VAL A 35 6.16 0.12 -5.32
N ALA A 36 7.30 -0.46 -5.66
CA ALA A 36 8.15 -1.17 -4.71
C ALA A 36 9.63 -0.81 -4.86
N LEU A 37 10.34 -0.63 -3.74
CA LEU A 37 11.76 -0.26 -3.71
C LEU A 37 12.57 -1.25 -2.86
N LYS A 38 13.67 -1.77 -3.39
CA LYS A 38 14.66 -2.57 -2.65
C LYS A 38 16.07 -2.31 -3.16
N ASP A 39 17.01 -1.99 -2.29
CA ASP A 39 18.43 -1.78 -2.67
C ASP A 39 18.62 -0.77 -3.81
N GLY A 40 17.76 0.27 -3.85
CA GLY A 40 17.74 1.26 -4.92
C GLY A 40 17.03 0.80 -6.19
N LYS A 41 16.57 -0.45 -6.28
CA LYS A 41 15.81 -0.98 -7.39
C LYS A 41 14.32 -0.68 -7.25
N LEU A 42 13.78 0.11 -8.18
CA LEU A 42 12.38 0.52 -8.25
C LEU A 42 11.60 -0.38 -9.22
N ILE A 43 10.49 -0.93 -8.74
CA ILE A 43 9.55 -1.75 -9.48
C ILE A 43 8.19 -1.05 -9.50
N ALA A 44 7.57 -1.00 -10.68
CA ALA A 44 6.17 -0.63 -10.86
C ALA A 44 5.37 -1.87 -11.27
N VAL A 45 4.19 -2.06 -10.70
CA VAL A 45 3.27 -3.13 -11.08
C VAL A 45 1.91 -2.53 -11.40
N GLU A 46 1.40 -2.86 -12.58
CA GLU A 46 0.02 -2.59 -12.99
C GLU A 46 -0.79 -3.88 -12.86
N VAL A 47 -1.88 -3.86 -12.12
CA VAL A 47 -2.77 -4.99 -11.91
C VAL A 47 -3.94 -4.89 -12.88
N LYS A 48 -4.33 -6.02 -13.46
CA LYS A 48 -5.50 -6.16 -14.34
C LYS A 48 -6.29 -7.41 -13.98
N ASN A 49 -7.58 -7.41 -14.31
CA ASN A 49 -8.48 -8.51 -13.96
C ASN A 49 -8.46 -9.63 -14.99
N ASN A 50 -8.10 -9.35 -16.24
CA ASN A 50 -8.07 -10.33 -17.32
C ASN A 50 -7.00 -10.00 -18.38
N ALA A 51 -6.76 -10.96 -19.28
CA ALA A 51 -5.75 -10.84 -20.32
C ALA A 51 -6.07 -9.77 -21.39
N LEU A 52 -7.34 -9.42 -21.61
CA LEU A 52 -7.75 -8.45 -22.64
C LEU A 52 -7.31 -7.02 -22.31
N GLU A 53 -7.01 -6.75 -21.04
CA GLU A 53 -6.56 -5.44 -20.58
C GLU A 53 -5.04 -5.22 -20.73
N ILE A 54 -4.28 -6.26 -21.12
CA ILE A 54 -2.82 -6.19 -21.29
C ILE A 54 -2.39 -5.06 -22.24
N PRO A 55 -3.04 -4.80 -23.40
CA PRO A 55 -2.65 -3.70 -24.28
C PRO A 55 -2.74 -2.32 -23.62
N VAL A 56 -3.74 -2.10 -22.76
CA VAL A 56 -3.88 -0.85 -22.00
C VAL A 56 -2.78 -0.73 -20.96
N ALA A 57 -2.54 -1.81 -20.22
CA ALA A 57 -1.50 -1.87 -19.19
C ALA A 57 -0.08 -1.73 -19.77
N LEU A 58 0.15 -2.25 -20.99
CA LEU A 58 1.39 -2.08 -21.74
C LEU A 58 1.69 -0.60 -21.95
N GLY A 59 0.71 0.17 -22.41
CA GLY A 59 0.84 1.62 -22.60
C GLY A 59 1.24 2.34 -21.32
N GLN A 60 0.62 1.99 -20.18
CA GLN A 60 0.96 2.56 -18.87
C GLN A 60 2.38 2.18 -18.41
N CYS A 61 2.74 0.90 -18.56
CA CYS A 61 4.06 0.38 -18.17
C CYS A 61 5.22 1.06 -18.92
N LEU A 62 5.00 1.46 -20.17
CA LEU A 62 6.00 2.22 -20.93
C LEU A 62 6.31 3.59 -20.27
N PHE A 63 5.31 4.25 -19.68
CA PHE A 63 5.55 5.47 -18.89
C PHE A 63 6.31 5.17 -17.59
N TYR A 64 6.01 4.05 -16.93
CA TYR A 64 6.69 3.67 -15.69
C TYR A 64 8.18 3.44 -15.92
N LEU A 65 8.54 2.83 -17.04
CA LEU A 65 9.94 2.54 -17.41
C LEU A 65 10.80 3.78 -17.65
N VAL A 66 10.22 4.99 -17.70
CA VAL A 66 10.99 6.24 -17.71
C VAL A 66 11.79 6.41 -16.41
N GLU A 67 11.25 5.93 -15.29
CA GLU A 67 11.82 6.12 -13.95
C GLU A 67 12.07 4.80 -13.19
N ALA A 68 11.29 3.76 -13.44
CA ALA A 68 11.42 2.44 -12.81
C ALA A 68 12.47 1.56 -13.50
N ASN A 69 13.13 0.69 -12.72
CA ASN A 69 14.01 -0.34 -13.28
C ASN A 69 13.22 -1.44 -13.95
N GLU A 70 12.12 -1.84 -13.31
CA GLU A 70 11.26 -2.92 -13.76
C GLU A 70 9.82 -2.47 -13.76
N ALA A 71 9.09 -2.82 -14.82
CA ALA A 71 7.66 -2.71 -14.88
C ALA A 71 7.07 -4.10 -15.11
N TYR A 72 6.03 -4.44 -14.37
CA TYR A 72 5.29 -5.68 -14.53
C TYR A 72 3.81 -5.39 -14.74
N ILE A 73 3.19 -6.20 -15.58
CA ILE A 73 1.73 -6.35 -15.60
C ILE A 73 1.40 -7.59 -14.76
N ALA A 74 0.42 -7.51 -13.89
CA ALA A 74 -0.04 -8.61 -13.08
C ALA A 74 -1.50 -8.95 -13.40
N ILE A 75 -1.77 -10.23 -13.60
CA ILE A 75 -3.11 -10.76 -13.91
C ILE A 75 -3.40 -12.00 -13.08
N PRO A 76 -4.66 -12.43 -12.94
CA PRO A 76 -4.98 -13.73 -12.37
C PRO A 76 -4.31 -14.87 -13.14
N TYR A 77 -3.76 -15.87 -12.44
CA TYR A 77 -2.97 -16.94 -13.05
C TYR A 77 -3.76 -17.74 -14.11
N GLN A 78 -5.07 -17.91 -13.93
CA GLN A 78 -5.91 -18.61 -14.92
C GLN A 78 -5.98 -17.89 -16.27
N GLU A 79 -5.76 -16.57 -16.31
CA GLU A 79 -5.84 -15.75 -17.54
C GLU A 79 -4.59 -15.90 -18.40
N HIS A 80 -3.48 -16.38 -17.83
CA HIS A 80 -2.23 -16.58 -18.56
C HIS A 80 -2.39 -17.46 -19.80
N ALA A 81 -3.22 -18.51 -19.72
CA ALA A 81 -3.44 -19.43 -20.83
C ALA A 81 -4.13 -18.79 -22.05
N LEU A 82 -4.74 -17.61 -21.87
CA LEU A 82 -5.43 -16.86 -22.93
C LEU A 82 -4.51 -15.86 -23.66
N ILE A 83 -3.26 -15.72 -23.21
CA ILE A 83 -2.32 -14.76 -23.79
C ILE A 83 -1.64 -15.39 -24.99
N SER A 84 -1.73 -14.71 -26.13
CA SER A 84 -1.04 -15.14 -27.35
C SER A 84 0.48 -14.99 -27.23
N ASP A 85 1.23 -15.84 -27.94
CA ASP A 85 2.69 -15.72 -28.02
C ASP A 85 3.14 -14.35 -28.55
N GLY A 86 2.40 -13.79 -29.52
CA GLY A 86 2.67 -12.44 -30.04
C GLY A 86 2.56 -11.35 -28.96
N THR A 87 1.60 -11.48 -28.03
CA THR A 87 1.51 -10.57 -26.87
C THR A 87 2.72 -10.72 -25.95
N LEU A 88 3.16 -11.95 -25.67
CA LEU A 88 4.34 -12.21 -24.84
C LEU A 88 5.62 -11.66 -25.48
N GLU A 89 5.76 -11.78 -26.80
CA GLU A 89 6.87 -11.20 -27.56
C GLU A 89 6.89 -9.67 -27.49
N VAL A 90 5.73 -9.02 -27.60
CA VAL A 90 5.61 -7.56 -27.45
C VAL A 90 6.03 -7.12 -26.05
N LEU A 91 5.56 -7.81 -24.99
CA LEU A 91 5.98 -7.50 -23.61
C LEU A 91 7.49 -7.65 -23.44
N LYS A 92 8.05 -8.75 -23.92
CA LYS A 92 9.49 -9.03 -23.85
C LYS A 92 10.31 -7.98 -24.58
N SER A 93 9.91 -7.61 -25.80
CA SER A 93 10.59 -6.59 -26.61
C SER A 93 10.58 -5.21 -25.97
N ASN A 94 9.55 -4.90 -25.18
CA ASN A 94 9.45 -3.66 -24.42
C ASN A 94 10.05 -3.76 -23.01
N SER A 95 10.71 -4.86 -22.67
CA SER A 95 11.31 -5.10 -21.34
C SER A 95 10.28 -5.03 -20.20
N ILE A 96 9.05 -5.47 -20.45
CA ILE A 96 7.97 -5.52 -19.45
C ILE A 96 7.78 -6.96 -19.02
N GLY A 97 7.74 -7.19 -17.71
CA GLY A 97 7.47 -8.50 -17.14
C GLY A 97 5.97 -8.80 -17.02
N LEU A 98 5.63 -10.06 -16.85
CA LEU A 98 4.28 -10.54 -16.60
C LEU A 98 4.26 -11.41 -15.34
N LEU A 99 3.37 -11.07 -14.41
CA LEU A 99 3.11 -11.80 -13.18
C LEU A 99 1.73 -12.47 -13.26
N GLY A 100 1.70 -13.74 -12.86
CA GLY A 100 0.46 -14.49 -12.68
C GLY A 100 0.16 -14.67 -11.20
N CYS A 101 -1.02 -14.23 -10.78
CA CYS A 101 -1.40 -14.19 -9.37
C CYS A 101 -2.50 -15.20 -9.07
N SER A 102 -2.25 -16.04 -8.08
CA SER A 102 -3.25 -16.93 -7.49
C SER A 102 -3.69 -16.38 -6.12
N LYS A 103 -4.62 -17.04 -5.43
CA LYS A 103 -5.12 -16.57 -4.11
C LYS A 103 -4.04 -16.46 -3.04
N SER A 104 -2.91 -17.13 -3.22
CA SER A 104 -1.89 -17.27 -2.18
C SER A 104 -0.46 -17.08 -2.68
N ASP A 105 -0.25 -16.96 -3.99
CA ASP A 105 1.08 -17.01 -4.58
C ASP A 105 1.16 -16.20 -5.88
N VAL A 106 2.37 -15.73 -6.19
CA VAL A 106 2.71 -14.95 -7.38
C VAL A 106 3.81 -15.67 -8.15
N LYS A 107 3.52 -15.99 -9.41
CA LYS A 107 4.47 -16.60 -10.34
C LYS A 107 4.93 -15.59 -11.38
N ILE A 108 6.23 -15.50 -11.60
CA ILE A 108 6.78 -14.74 -12.72
C ILE A 108 6.57 -15.58 -13.98
N ILE A 109 5.67 -15.13 -14.86
CA ILE A 109 5.37 -15.78 -16.13
C ILE A 109 6.44 -15.36 -17.16
N LEU A 110 6.67 -14.06 -17.27
CA LEU A 110 7.66 -13.47 -18.15
C LEU A 110 8.53 -12.51 -17.36
N LYS A 111 9.85 -12.70 -17.43
CA LYS A 111 10.81 -11.75 -16.89
C LYS A 111 11.20 -10.77 -18.00
N GLY A 112 11.02 -9.47 -17.78
CA GLY A 112 11.49 -8.44 -18.70
C GLY A 112 13.02 -8.36 -18.77
N ASP A 113 13.56 -7.87 -19.88
CA ASP A 113 15.01 -7.62 -20.04
C ASP A 113 15.39 -6.25 -19.48
N PHE A 114 15.37 -6.13 -18.16
CA PHE A 114 15.53 -4.87 -17.45
C PHE A 114 16.98 -4.37 -17.47
N LYS A 115 17.33 -3.54 -18.45
CA LYS A 115 18.69 -2.95 -18.60
C LYS A 115 18.81 -1.49 -18.13
N ARG A 116 17.76 -0.93 -17.52
CA ARG A 116 17.66 0.51 -17.23
C ARG A 116 18.36 0.90 -15.92
N LYS A 117 19.12 2.01 -15.96
CA LYS A 117 19.72 2.67 -14.79
C LYS A 117 18.72 3.64 -14.14
N ASN A 118 18.84 3.80 -12.83
CA ASN A 118 17.90 4.56 -12.01
C ASN A 118 17.99 6.08 -12.15
N ASN A 119 16.85 6.73 -11.94
CA ASN A 119 16.79 8.15 -11.59
C ASN A 119 16.94 8.33 -10.07
N SER A 120 18.15 8.67 -9.62
CA SER A 120 18.50 8.76 -8.19
C SER A 120 17.64 9.76 -7.41
N ALA A 121 17.28 10.89 -8.03
CA ALA A 121 16.48 11.93 -7.39
C ALA A 121 15.08 11.44 -6.96
N PHE A 122 14.46 10.60 -7.78
CA PHE A 122 13.14 10.03 -7.45
C PHE A 122 13.22 9.02 -6.30
N ILE A 123 14.25 8.16 -6.31
CA ILE A 123 14.48 7.17 -5.25
C ILE A 123 14.68 7.84 -3.89
N ASP A 124 15.45 8.92 -3.85
CA ASP A 124 15.69 9.67 -2.62
C ASP A 124 14.38 10.29 -2.09
N SER A 125 13.51 10.77 -2.99
CA SER A 125 12.18 11.26 -2.61
C SER A 125 11.31 10.16 -1.96
N LEU A 126 11.33 8.93 -2.49
CA LEU A 126 10.59 7.80 -1.95
C LEU A 126 11.13 7.35 -0.59
N ARG A 127 12.46 7.27 -0.43
CA ARG A 127 13.13 6.94 0.83
C ARG A 127 12.77 7.94 1.94
N ASN A 128 12.76 9.23 1.60
CA ASN A 128 12.38 10.29 2.53
C ASN A 128 10.91 10.19 2.96
N ARG A 129 10.00 9.77 2.06
CA ARG A 129 8.60 9.46 2.42
C ARG A 129 8.50 8.26 3.36
N THR A 130 9.28 7.19 3.13
CA THR A 130 9.27 6.00 4.00
C THR A 130 9.72 6.35 5.42
N GLN A 131 10.78 7.15 5.56
CA GLN A 131 11.28 7.58 6.87
C GLN A 131 10.28 8.49 7.61
N LYS A 132 9.66 9.46 6.91
CA LYS A 132 8.63 10.33 7.50
C LYS A 132 7.36 9.57 7.92
N ASN A 133 6.95 8.57 7.16
CA ASN A 133 5.78 7.75 7.54
C ASN A 133 6.09 6.85 8.73
N ARG A 134 7.28 6.23 8.80
CA ARG A 134 7.69 5.40 9.96
C ARG A 134 7.71 6.19 11.27
N THR A 135 8.25 7.42 11.27
CA THR A 135 8.26 8.28 12.46
C THR A 135 6.85 8.72 12.85
N LYS A 136 5.99 9.07 11.88
CA LYS A 136 4.59 9.43 12.13
C LYS A 136 3.77 8.27 12.72
N ILE A 137 3.95 7.05 12.23
CA ILE A 137 3.26 5.85 12.74
C ILE A 137 3.72 5.53 14.17
N LYS A 138 5.03 5.58 14.44
CA LYS A 138 5.57 5.35 15.78
C LYS A 138 5.03 6.37 16.80
N ASN A 139 5.01 7.65 16.43
CA ASN A 139 4.46 8.72 17.27
C ASN A 139 2.95 8.54 17.51
N SER A 140 2.21 8.13 16.47
CA SER A 140 0.77 7.83 16.55
C SER A 140 0.47 6.68 17.53
N GLN A 141 1.24 5.58 17.47
CA GLN A 141 1.08 4.45 18.39
C GLN A 141 1.43 4.81 19.84
N GLU A 142 2.52 5.56 20.06
CA GLU A 142 2.86 6.05 21.40
C GLU A 142 1.78 6.97 21.95
N PHE A 143 1.19 7.82 21.09
CA PHE A 143 0.12 8.71 21.48
C PHE A 143 -1.17 7.95 21.83
N MET A 144 -1.56 6.96 21.03
CA MET A 144 -2.70 6.09 21.37
C MET A 144 -2.49 5.33 22.69
N LYS A 145 -1.24 4.92 23.01
CA LYS A 145 -0.93 4.34 24.33
C LYS A 145 -1.15 5.35 25.47
N LYS A 146 -0.82 6.63 25.27
CA LYS A 146 -1.09 7.70 26.26
C LYS A 146 -2.60 7.89 26.47
N ILE A 147 -3.38 7.95 25.39
CA ILE A 147 -4.86 8.01 25.46
C ILE A 147 -5.41 6.80 26.22
N LYS A 148 -4.97 5.58 25.89
CA LYS A 148 -5.40 4.36 26.58
C LYS A 148 -5.10 4.42 28.09
N ARG A 149 -3.93 4.91 28.50
CA ARG A 149 -3.57 5.08 29.91
C ARG A 149 -4.47 6.09 30.63
N ALA A 150 -4.88 7.17 29.98
CA ALA A 150 -5.86 8.09 30.55
C ALA A 150 -7.24 7.44 30.71
N LEU A 151 -7.71 6.73 29.67
CA LEU A 151 -8.99 6.02 29.68
C LEU A 151 -9.04 4.84 30.68
N LEU A 152 -7.89 4.28 31.07
CA LEU A 152 -7.81 3.30 32.16
C LEU A 152 -8.13 3.91 33.54
N LYS A 153 -7.81 5.20 33.73
CA LYS A 153 -8.08 5.88 35.01
C LYS A 153 -9.56 6.25 35.13
N GLN A 154 -10.14 6.76 34.06
CA GLN A 154 -11.56 7.12 34.00
C GLN A 154 -12.05 7.15 32.55
N PRO A 155 -13.34 6.88 32.31
CA PRO A 155 -13.96 7.15 31.02
C PRO A 155 -13.88 8.63 30.64
N MET A 156 -13.68 8.94 29.36
CA MET A 156 -13.56 10.32 28.87
C MET A 156 -14.27 10.51 27.54
N THR A 157 -14.74 11.73 27.28
CA THR A 157 -15.30 12.21 26.01
C THR A 157 -14.20 12.66 25.06
N VAL A 158 -14.55 12.87 23.77
CA VAL A 158 -13.64 13.45 22.78
C VAL A 158 -13.09 14.80 23.24
N GLU A 159 -13.95 15.61 23.86
CA GLU A 159 -13.58 16.94 24.36
C GLU A 159 -12.58 16.86 25.52
N GLU A 160 -12.80 15.97 26.48
CA GLU A 160 -11.88 15.79 27.60
C GLU A 160 -10.52 15.26 27.14
N ILE A 161 -10.48 14.33 26.18
CA ILE A 161 -9.23 13.85 25.56
C ILE A 161 -8.53 14.98 24.80
N SER A 162 -9.28 15.76 24.02
CA SER A 162 -8.76 16.92 23.29
C SER A 162 -8.08 17.92 24.23
N ARG A 163 -8.73 18.26 25.35
CA ARG A 163 -8.18 19.14 26.39
C ARG A 163 -6.98 18.51 27.12
N CYS A 164 -7.10 17.25 27.55
CA CYS A 164 -6.08 16.56 28.34
C CYS A 164 -4.75 16.43 27.60
N PHE A 165 -4.78 16.23 26.29
CA PHE A 165 -3.57 16.08 25.46
C PHE A 165 -3.24 17.29 24.59
N ASN A 166 -3.97 18.41 24.76
CA ASN A 166 -3.82 19.63 23.96
C ASN A 166 -3.81 19.37 22.43
N ILE A 167 -4.80 18.62 21.95
CA ILE A 167 -4.98 18.31 20.52
C ILE A 167 -6.34 18.80 20.05
N ASN A 168 -6.49 19.04 18.74
CA ASN A 168 -7.81 19.40 18.21
C ASN A 168 -8.82 18.22 18.35
N ARG A 169 -10.11 18.56 18.46
CA ARG A 169 -11.19 17.56 18.61
C ARG A 169 -11.26 16.56 17.47
N ALA A 170 -10.98 16.99 16.23
CA ALA A 170 -10.99 16.10 15.06
C ALA A 170 -9.92 15.00 15.15
N THR A 171 -8.72 15.34 15.62
CA THR A 171 -7.60 14.42 15.83
C THR A 171 -7.90 13.46 16.98
N ALA A 172 -8.45 13.96 18.08
CA ALA A 172 -8.92 13.11 19.18
C ALA A 172 -9.96 12.10 18.69
N SER A 173 -10.97 12.57 17.94
CA SER A 173 -12.01 11.72 17.35
C SER A 173 -11.42 10.64 16.43
N LYS A 174 -10.47 11.02 15.55
CA LYS A 174 -9.79 10.08 14.66
C LYS A 174 -9.05 8.99 15.42
N TYR A 175 -8.29 9.33 16.46
CA TYR A 175 -7.58 8.33 17.27
C TYR A 175 -8.55 7.40 18.00
N LEU A 176 -9.61 7.94 18.59
CA LEU A 176 -10.62 7.15 19.31
C LEU A 176 -11.36 6.20 18.38
N ALA A 177 -11.73 6.64 17.17
CA ALA A 177 -12.35 5.77 16.17
C ALA A 177 -11.44 4.60 15.77
N VAL A 178 -10.14 4.86 15.54
CA VAL A 178 -9.17 3.79 15.23
C VAL A 178 -9.02 2.82 16.39
N MET A 179 -8.95 3.32 17.63
CA MET A 179 -8.85 2.48 18.82
C MET A 179 -10.12 1.65 19.09
N GLU A 180 -11.30 2.20 18.80
CA GLU A 180 -12.59 1.52 18.90
C GLU A 180 -12.69 0.39 17.86
N MET A 181 -12.38 0.66 16.59
CA MET A 181 -12.34 -0.37 15.54
C MET A 181 -11.35 -1.49 15.87
N GLY A 182 -10.23 -1.16 16.52
CA GLY A 182 -9.25 -2.13 17.00
C GLY A 182 -9.64 -2.88 18.29
N GLY A 183 -10.83 -2.65 18.84
CA GLY A 183 -11.32 -3.30 20.06
C GLY A 183 -10.55 -2.93 21.34
N LEU A 184 -9.76 -1.85 21.32
CA LEU A 184 -8.97 -1.40 22.47
C LEU A 184 -9.82 -0.61 23.48
N ILE A 185 -10.86 0.04 23.00
CA ILE A 185 -11.80 0.85 23.76
C ILE A 185 -13.22 0.58 23.27
N LYS A 186 -14.20 0.93 24.09
CA LYS A 186 -15.62 0.91 23.74
C LYS A 186 -16.22 2.31 23.91
N CYS A 187 -17.19 2.63 23.05
CA CYS A 187 -17.98 3.85 23.14
C CYS A 187 -19.35 3.56 23.75
N ARG A 188 -19.87 4.48 24.56
CA ARG A 188 -21.29 4.58 24.92
C ARG A 188 -21.77 6.01 24.70
N MET A 189 -23.01 6.18 24.28
CA MET A 189 -23.62 7.51 24.19
C MET A 189 -24.13 7.94 25.57
N ILE A 190 -23.86 9.19 25.94
CA ILE A 190 -24.47 9.88 27.09
C ILE A 190 -25.03 11.21 26.59
N GLY A 191 -26.34 11.27 26.43
CA GLY A 191 -26.98 12.34 25.67
C GLY A 191 -26.41 12.40 24.25
N ASN A 192 -25.90 13.56 23.85
CA ASN A 192 -25.26 13.78 22.54
C ASN A 192 -23.75 13.52 22.54
N ALA A 193 -23.16 13.17 23.69
CA ALA A 193 -21.72 12.96 23.81
C ALA A 193 -21.35 11.47 23.74
N LYS A 194 -20.25 11.17 23.03
CA LYS A 194 -19.60 9.86 23.07
C LYS A 194 -18.66 9.78 24.26
N LEU A 195 -18.91 8.83 25.16
CA LEU A 195 -18.02 8.52 26.28
C LEU A 195 -17.25 7.22 25.97
N PHE A 196 -15.93 7.31 26.00
CA PHE A 196 -15.03 6.20 25.71
C PHE A 196 -14.47 5.60 27.00
N SER A 197 -14.29 4.28 27.01
CA SER A 197 -13.68 3.54 28.13
C SER A 197 -12.89 2.35 27.61
N VAL A 198 -11.90 1.86 28.38
CA VAL A 198 -11.12 0.68 27.97
C VAL A 198 -11.94 -0.60 28.12
N VAL A 199 -11.81 -1.52 27.16
CA VAL A 199 -12.38 -2.87 27.27
C VAL A 199 -11.57 -3.63 28.32
N LYS A 200 -12.20 -4.01 29.44
CA LYS A 200 -11.59 -4.92 30.41
C LYS A 200 -11.54 -6.31 29.78
N LYS A 201 -10.33 -6.86 29.62
CA LYS A 201 -10.13 -8.28 29.35
C LYS A 201 -10.27 -9.05 30.66
#